data_AF-A0A835LC09-F1
#
_entry.id   AF-A0A835LC09-F1
#
_cell.length_a   1.000
_cell.length_b   1.000
_cell.length_c   1.000
_cell.angle_alpha   90.00
_cell.angle_beta   90.00
_cell.angle_gamma   90.00
#
_symmetry.space_group_name_H-M   'P 1'
#
loop_
_entity.id
_entity.type
_entity.pdbx_description
1 polymer ?
#
loop_
_entity_poly.entity_id
_entity_poly.type
_entity_poly.pdbx_seq_one_letter_code
_entity_poly.pdbx_strand_id
1 'polypeptide(L)'
;MIKEISLSTALGTIEVSLQSKLVISQTSKMESEANKNSIITSNYDRLKELKAFDETKAGVKGLVDNGVTKIPRIFVTPTDDLVTKPTSDDVQLKVPLIDLEGFDKDDAKRNKVIEEVRRASETWGFFLLVNHGIPTDVLDEMIEGVRRFNEQPNEVKSKYYTRDLTKKVVYNSNFDLYQAPATNWRDTIFFIMAPDHLNPEELPEACRDIIFDYSKHITELGSILLELISEGLGLKPSHLKDMDCAEGLSLACHYYPACPEPELTLGATKHSDNAFLTILLQDQIGGLQVLYQNQWIDVPPMPGSLVINIGDFLQASITFAYNYLLSRHGLCGLFSLNSCISSSTTAL
;
A
#
# COMPACT_ATOMS: atom_id res chain seq x y z
N MET A 1 8.78 18.03 -39.11
CA MET A 1 7.58 18.12 -38.25
C MET A 1 7.21 16.71 -37.80
N ILE A 2 8.04 16.15 -36.92
CA ILE A 2 7.78 14.84 -36.28
C ILE A 2 7.20 15.22 -34.92
N LYS A 3 5.94 14.83 -34.68
CA LYS A 3 5.28 15.06 -33.40
C LYS A 3 6.08 14.34 -32.31
N GLU A 4 6.58 15.08 -31.33
CA GLU A 4 7.05 14.54 -30.06
C GLU A 4 5.87 13.80 -29.42
N ILE A 5 5.97 12.48 -29.39
CA ILE A 5 5.14 11.65 -28.53
C ILE A 5 5.75 11.82 -27.14
N SER A 6 4.98 12.38 -26.20
CA SER A 6 5.39 12.50 -24.80
C SER A 6 5.85 11.14 -24.27
N LEU A 7 6.98 11.11 -23.56
CA LEU A 7 7.48 9.91 -22.88
C LEU A 7 6.40 9.28 -21.98
N SER A 8 5.44 10.04 -21.44
CA SER A 8 4.38 9.52 -20.57
C SER A 8 3.38 8.62 -21.31
N THR A 9 3.09 8.90 -22.59
CA THR A 9 2.19 8.05 -23.40
C THR A 9 2.86 6.73 -23.80
N ALA A 10 4.18 6.77 -24.02
CA ALA A 10 4.97 5.57 -24.28
C ALA A 10 5.10 4.70 -23.02
N LEU A 11 5.32 5.31 -21.85
CA LEU A 11 5.42 4.60 -20.57
C LEU A 11 4.09 3.95 -20.14
N GLY A 12 2.95 4.62 -20.27
CA GLY A 12 1.64 4.04 -19.93
C GLY A 12 1.22 2.87 -20.85
N THR A 13 1.64 2.89 -22.13
CA THR A 13 1.39 1.76 -23.06
C THR A 13 2.32 0.58 -22.75
N ILE A 14 3.54 0.87 -22.28
CA ILE A 14 4.52 -0.12 -21.82
C ILE A 14 4.05 -0.77 -20.51
N GLU A 15 3.42 -0.02 -19.60
CA GLU A 15 2.89 -0.51 -18.31
C GLU A 15 1.82 -1.60 -18.48
N VAL A 16 0.83 -1.37 -19.35
CA VAL A 16 -0.21 -2.38 -19.68
C VAL A 16 0.39 -3.58 -20.43
N SER A 17 1.39 -3.36 -21.30
CA SER A 17 2.04 -4.43 -22.05
C SER A 17 3.02 -5.27 -21.19
N LEU A 18 3.62 -4.70 -20.15
CA LEU A 18 4.54 -5.40 -19.26
C LEU A 18 3.77 -6.23 -18.23
N GLN A 19 2.68 -5.70 -17.66
CA GLN A 19 1.80 -6.48 -16.78
C GLN A 19 1.24 -7.72 -17.51
N SER A 20 0.78 -7.57 -18.75
CA SER A 20 0.26 -8.70 -19.54
C SER A 20 1.32 -9.73 -19.94
N LYS A 21 2.56 -9.31 -20.23
CA LYS A 21 3.66 -10.24 -20.58
C LYS A 21 4.29 -10.94 -19.36
N LEU A 22 4.36 -10.27 -18.21
CA LEU A 22 4.85 -10.86 -16.96
C LEU A 22 3.90 -11.98 -16.49
N VAL A 23 2.58 -11.74 -16.60
CA VAL A 23 1.54 -12.73 -16.29
C VAL A 23 1.67 -13.99 -17.16
N ILE A 24 1.83 -13.85 -18.48
CA ILE A 24 1.96 -15.00 -19.40
C ILE A 24 3.24 -15.84 -19.11
N SER A 25 4.35 -15.19 -18.77
CA SER A 25 5.60 -15.89 -18.43
C SER A 25 5.53 -16.63 -17.09
N GLN A 26 4.75 -16.13 -16.13
CA GLN A 26 4.57 -16.76 -14.83
C GLN A 26 3.60 -17.96 -14.91
N THR A 27 2.54 -17.87 -15.72
CA THR A 27 1.59 -18.98 -15.96
C THR A 27 2.29 -20.23 -16.52
N SER A 28 3.18 -20.07 -17.50
CA SER A 28 3.87 -21.20 -18.15
C SER A 28 4.92 -21.90 -17.27
N LYS A 29 5.52 -21.20 -16.30
CA LYS A 29 6.44 -21.81 -15.33
C LYS A 29 5.68 -22.55 -14.21
N MET A 30 4.58 -21.96 -13.72
CA MET A 30 3.77 -22.57 -12.64
C MET A 30 3.01 -23.83 -13.09
N GLU A 31 2.55 -23.90 -14.34
CA GLU A 31 1.94 -25.12 -14.89
C GLU A 31 2.92 -26.31 -14.93
N SER A 32 4.23 -26.06 -15.01
CA SER A 32 5.25 -27.12 -15.03
C SER A 32 5.62 -27.65 -13.63
N GLU A 33 5.43 -26.84 -12.58
CA GLU A 33 5.78 -27.19 -11.19
C GLU A 33 4.58 -27.73 -10.39
N ALA A 34 3.36 -27.29 -10.69
CA ALA A 34 2.13 -27.79 -10.06
C ALA A 34 1.90 -29.30 -10.28
N ASN A 35 2.55 -29.91 -11.29
CA ASN A 35 2.36 -31.31 -11.66
C ASN A 35 3.30 -32.30 -10.95
N LYS A 36 4.10 -31.86 -9.95
CA LYS A 36 5.09 -32.73 -9.28
C LYS A 36 4.87 -33.05 -7.80
N ASN A 37 3.94 -32.41 -7.09
CA ASN A 37 3.74 -32.66 -5.65
C ASN A 37 2.29 -33.04 -5.28
N SER A 38 1.76 -34.08 -5.90
CA SER A 38 0.51 -34.73 -5.47
C SER A 38 0.80 -35.93 -4.57
N ILE A 39 0.82 -35.72 -3.25
CA ILE A 39 0.70 -36.81 -2.26
C ILE A 39 -0.30 -36.40 -1.15
N ILE A 40 -1.59 -36.65 -1.47
CA ILE A 40 -2.73 -37.04 -0.61
C ILE A 40 -2.92 -36.31 0.76
N THR A 41 -3.84 -35.34 0.80
CA THR A 41 -5.02 -35.34 1.73
C THR A 41 -6.08 -34.27 1.39
N SER A 42 -7.34 -34.74 1.31
CA SER A 42 -8.64 -34.03 1.33
C SER A 42 -9.24 -33.52 0.01
N ASN A 43 -10.55 -33.78 -0.15
CA ASN A 43 -11.50 -33.26 -1.16
C ASN A 43 -11.68 -31.73 -1.10
N TYR A 44 -10.63 -30.97 -0.80
CA TYR A 44 -10.72 -29.53 -0.66
C TYR A 44 -10.65 -28.85 -2.03
N ASP A 45 -11.79 -28.34 -2.46
CA ASP A 45 -11.90 -27.51 -3.67
C ASP A 45 -11.81 -26.02 -3.28
N ARG A 46 -10.58 -25.50 -3.29
CA ARG A 46 -10.31 -24.08 -2.98
C ARG A 46 -11.09 -23.13 -3.89
N LEU A 47 -11.20 -23.46 -5.18
CA LEU A 47 -11.88 -22.59 -6.15
C LEU A 47 -13.36 -22.48 -5.83
N LYS A 48 -14.00 -23.58 -5.42
CA LYS A 48 -15.40 -23.56 -4.97
C LYS A 48 -15.58 -22.71 -3.71
N GLU A 49 -14.67 -22.78 -2.73
CA GLU A 49 -14.73 -21.96 -1.52
C GLU A 49 -14.55 -20.47 -1.84
N LEU A 50 -13.58 -20.10 -2.69
CA LEU A 50 -13.39 -18.71 -3.14
C LEU A 50 -14.64 -18.15 -3.83
N LYS A 51 -15.24 -18.91 -4.75
CA LYS A 51 -16.46 -18.49 -5.45
C LYS A 51 -17.62 -18.30 -4.48
N ALA A 52 -17.82 -19.24 -3.56
CA ALA A 52 -18.88 -19.14 -2.56
C ALA A 52 -18.70 -17.91 -1.67
N PHE A 53 -17.46 -17.61 -1.25
CA PHE A 53 -17.14 -16.40 -0.49
C PHE A 53 -17.40 -15.12 -1.31
N ASP A 54 -16.91 -15.06 -2.54
CA ASP A 54 -17.02 -13.91 -3.42
C ASP A 54 -18.48 -13.59 -3.82
N GLU A 55 -19.29 -14.64 -4.03
CA GLU A 55 -20.72 -14.53 -4.35
C GLU A 55 -21.54 -13.88 -3.23
N THR A 56 -21.07 -13.93 -1.97
CA THR A 56 -21.75 -13.25 -0.85
C THR A 56 -21.71 -11.73 -0.97
N LYS A 57 -20.66 -11.19 -1.61
CA LYS A 57 -20.35 -9.75 -1.67
C LYS A 57 -20.26 -9.04 -0.31
N ALA A 58 -20.21 -9.81 0.78
CA ALA A 58 -20.25 -9.30 2.14
C ALA A 58 -18.86 -9.13 2.75
N GLY A 59 -17.86 -9.73 2.11
CA GLY A 59 -16.47 -9.69 2.54
C GLY A 59 -16.21 -10.38 3.87
N VAL A 60 -15.02 -10.12 4.43
CA VAL A 60 -14.58 -10.67 5.72
C VAL A 60 -15.46 -10.15 6.85
N LYS A 61 -15.87 -8.87 6.81
CA LYS A 61 -16.82 -8.32 7.79
C LYS A 61 -18.13 -9.10 7.82
N GLY A 62 -18.63 -9.52 6.65
CA GLY A 62 -19.80 -10.38 6.56
C GLY A 62 -19.62 -11.73 7.26
N LEU A 63 -18.42 -12.33 7.23
CA LEU A 63 -18.15 -13.57 7.99
C LEU A 63 -18.22 -13.31 9.51
N VAL A 64 -17.65 -12.20 9.97
CA VAL A 64 -17.66 -11.80 11.38
C VAL A 64 -19.08 -11.51 11.86
N ASP A 65 -19.86 -10.77 11.08
CA ASP A 65 -21.26 -10.45 11.40
C ASP A 65 -22.15 -11.70 11.50
N ASN A 66 -21.79 -12.78 10.81
CA ASN A 66 -22.45 -14.09 10.89
C ASN A 66 -21.90 -14.98 12.02
N GLY A 67 -21.03 -14.47 12.89
CA GLY A 67 -20.53 -15.17 14.07
C GLY A 67 -19.53 -16.28 13.76
N VAL A 68 -18.67 -16.09 12.75
CA VAL A 68 -17.60 -17.04 12.42
C VAL A 68 -16.71 -17.30 13.62
N THR A 69 -16.52 -18.59 13.97
CA THR A 69 -15.63 -19.02 15.08
C THR A 69 -14.36 -19.70 14.60
N LYS A 70 -14.29 -20.03 13.30
CA LYS A 70 -13.11 -20.59 12.64
C LYS A 70 -12.98 -19.99 11.25
N ILE A 71 -11.77 -19.62 10.87
CA ILE A 71 -11.55 -19.00 9.56
C ILE A 71 -11.72 -20.03 8.43
N PRO A 72 -12.35 -19.65 7.31
CA PRO A 72 -12.38 -20.50 6.11
C PRO A 72 -10.96 -20.83 5.63
N ARG A 73 -10.79 -21.99 4.98
CA ARG A 73 -9.44 -22.48 4.60
C ARG A 73 -8.74 -21.57 3.60
N ILE A 74 -9.50 -20.84 2.78
CA ILE A 74 -8.96 -19.80 1.88
C ILE A 74 -8.18 -18.69 2.58
N PHE A 75 -8.38 -18.47 3.89
CA PHE A 75 -7.66 -17.46 4.69
C PHE A 75 -6.46 -18.01 5.45
N VAL A 76 -6.28 -19.34 5.49
CA VAL A 76 -5.15 -19.95 6.19
C VAL A 76 -3.87 -19.70 5.38
N THR A 77 -2.95 -18.92 5.94
CA THR A 77 -1.67 -18.58 5.34
C THR A 77 -0.70 -19.77 5.47
N PRO A 78 0.05 -20.14 4.42
CA PRO A 78 1.06 -21.18 4.50
C PRO A 78 2.09 -20.90 5.60
N THR A 79 2.56 -21.95 6.27
CA THR A 79 3.46 -21.82 7.43
C THR A 79 4.77 -21.09 7.12
N ASP A 80 5.27 -21.18 5.88
CA ASP A 80 6.49 -20.50 5.45
C ASP A 80 6.31 -18.97 5.35
N ASP A 81 5.07 -18.50 5.17
CA ASP A 81 4.70 -17.08 5.12
C ASP A 81 4.26 -16.55 6.50
N LEU A 82 3.90 -17.45 7.42
CA LEU A 82 3.67 -17.13 8.84
C LEU A 82 5.02 -16.92 9.51
N VAL A 83 5.51 -15.69 9.42
CA VAL A 83 6.74 -15.25 10.06
C VAL A 83 6.66 -15.54 11.57
N THR A 84 7.57 -16.38 12.06
CA THR A 84 7.83 -16.49 13.49
C THR A 84 8.40 -15.18 13.99
N LYS A 85 7.74 -14.54 14.97
CA LYS A 85 8.30 -13.37 15.68
C LYS A 85 9.76 -13.71 16.04
N PRO A 86 10.75 -12.92 15.59
CA PRO A 86 12.11 -13.11 16.09
C PRO A 86 12.07 -12.92 17.61
N THR A 87 12.45 -13.96 18.35
CA THR A 87 12.86 -13.82 19.74
C THR A 87 14.20 -13.09 19.74
N SER A 88 14.18 -11.76 19.68
CA SER A 88 15.39 -10.97 19.95
C SER A 88 15.03 -9.74 20.76
N ASP A 89 15.64 -9.67 21.95
CA ASP A 89 15.75 -8.48 22.80
C ASP A 89 16.67 -7.41 22.16
N ASP A 90 16.58 -7.15 20.84
CA ASP A 90 17.37 -6.10 20.17
C ASP A 90 16.68 -4.75 20.33
N VAL A 91 17.00 -4.10 21.45
CA VAL A 91 16.38 -2.89 22.02
C VAL A 91 16.45 -1.61 21.15
N GLN A 92 16.90 -1.59 19.89
CA GLN A 92 17.19 -0.29 19.23
C GLN A 92 16.77 -0.06 17.78
N LEU A 93 16.12 -1.00 17.08
CA LEU A 93 15.62 -0.71 15.73
C LEU A 93 14.26 0.00 15.81
N LYS A 94 14.24 1.30 15.47
CA LYS A 94 13.03 2.12 15.39
C LYS A 94 12.95 2.79 14.03
N VAL A 95 11.77 2.72 13.41
CA VAL A 95 11.47 3.47 12.19
C VAL A 95 11.80 4.96 12.44
N PRO A 96 12.54 5.63 11.53
CA PRO A 96 12.89 7.04 11.69
C PRO A 96 11.65 7.91 11.85
N LEU A 97 11.71 8.89 12.76
CA LEU A 97 10.67 9.90 12.94
C LEU A 97 11.18 11.24 12.38
N ILE A 98 10.39 11.84 11.49
CA ILE A 98 10.70 13.11 10.83
C ILE A 98 9.64 14.13 11.21
N ASP A 99 10.09 15.31 11.61
CA ASP A 99 9.25 16.42 12.05
C ASP A 99 9.27 17.53 10.98
N LEU A 100 8.09 17.86 10.42
CA LEU A 100 7.95 18.94 9.45
C LEU A 100 7.65 20.30 10.07
N GLU A 101 7.69 20.46 11.40
CA GLU A 101 7.36 21.74 12.03
C GLU A 101 8.27 22.89 11.55
N GLY A 102 7.69 23.79 10.76
CA GLY A 102 8.37 24.98 10.25
C GLY A 102 9.57 24.67 9.36
N PHE A 103 9.56 23.52 8.67
CA PHE A 103 10.62 23.12 7.73
C PHE A 103 10.82 24.12 6.58
N ASP A 104 9.80 24.92 6.27
CA ASP A 104 9.77 25.93 5.21
C ASP A 104 10.12 27.34 5.70
N LYS A 105 10.34 27.53 7.00
CA LYS A 105 10.58 28.86 7.60
C LYS A 105 12.04 29.32 7.52
N ASP A 106 12.99 28.40 7.43
CA ASP A 106 14.41 28.71 7.29
C ASP A 106 15.18 27.60 6.55
N ASP A 107 16.19 28.00 5.77
CA ASP A 107 16.98 27.09 4.93
C ASP A 107 17.70 26.00 5.75
N ALA A 108 18.09 26.31 6.99
CA ALA A 108 18.81 25.34 7.83
C ALA A 108 17.88 24.20 8.27
N LYS A 109 16.65 24.50 8.66
CA LYS A 109 15.61 23.50 8.97
C LYS A 109 15.20 22.72 7.74
N ARG A 110 15.01 23.39 6.59
CA ARG A 110 14.71 22.69 5.34
C ARG A 110 15.81 21.68 5.02
N ASN A 111 17.07 22.11 5.02
CA ASN A 111 18.21 21.23 4.75
C ASN A 111 18.32 20.07 5.73
N LYS A 112 17.99 20.30 7.01
CA LYS A 112 17.93 19.22 8.01
C LYS A 112 16.86 18.19 7.65
N VAL A 113 15.64 18.63 7.33
CA VAL A 113 14.53 17.74 6.94
C VAL A 113 14.87 16.99 5.65
N ILE A 114 15.45 17.67 4.65
CA ILE A 114 15.92 17.03 3.41
C ILE A 114 16.89 15.89 3.72
N GLU A 115 17.87 16.10 4.60
CA GLU A 115 18.85 15.08 4.97
C GLU A 115 18.22 13.93 5.78
N GLU A 116 17.26 14.22 6.66
CA GLU A 116 16.52 13.20 7.40
C GLU A 116 15.66 12.33 6.47
N VAL A 117 14.93 12.96 5.54
CA VAL A 117 14.12 12.27 4.51
C VAL A 117 15.03 11.43 3.63
N ARG A 118 16.11 12.01 3.08
CA ARG A 118 17.10 11.29 2.30
C ARG A 118 17.58 10.06 3.04
N ARG A 119 18.16 10.22 4.24
CA ARG A 119 18.71 9.10 5.01
C ARG A 119 17.66 8.03 5.33
N ALA A 120 16.44 8.40 5.71
CA ALA A 120 15.38 7.45 6.01
C ALA A 120 14.93 6.69 4.76
N SER A 121 14.73 7.40 3.65
CA SER A 121 14.43 6.80 2.35
C SER A 121 15.53 5.83 1.91
N GLU A 122 16.82 6.19 2.05
CA GLU A 122 17.94 5.37 1.59
C GLU A 122 18.21 4.13 2.46
N THR A 123 17.98 4.23 3.77
CA THR A 123 18.35 3.16 4.70
C THR A 123 17.16 2.28 5.06
N TRP A 124 15.99 2.86 5.31
CA TRP A 124 14.79 2.14 5.74
C TRP A 124 13.80 1.94 4.60
N GLY A 125 13.65 2.92 3.71
CA GLY A 125 12.51 2.98 2.79
C GLY A 125 11.19 3.32 3.48
N PHE A 126 11.24 3.59 4.80
CA PHE A 126 10.11 3.95 5.66
C PHE A 126 10.50 5.06 6.63
N PHE A 127 9.53 5.91 6.99
CA PHE A 127 9.64 6.82 8.12
C PHE A 127 8.26 7.23 8.64
N LEU A 128 8.20 7.58 9.92
CA LEU A 128 7.08 8.28 10.53
C LEU A 128 7.21 9.77 10.27
N LEU A 129 6.09 10.43 10.03
CA LEU A 129 6.00 11.86 9.78
C LEU A 129 5.05 12.50 10.78
N VAL A 130 5.47 13.58 11.42
CA VAL A 130 4.66 14.38 12.35
C VAL A 130 4.73 15.87 11.99
N ASN A 131 3.78 16.64 12.53
CA ASN A 131 3.63 18.07 12.25
C ASN A 131 3.56 18.38 10.73
N HIS A 132 2.97 17.46 9.96
CA HIS A 132 2.83 17.51 8.51
C HIS A 132 1.75 18.49 8.01
N GLY A 133 1.07 19.19 8.92
CA GLY A 133 0.10 20.24 8.60
C GLY A 133 -1.32 19.77 8.27
N ILE A 134 -1.58 18.46 8.26
CA ILE A 134 -2.95 17.94 8.10
C ILE A 134 -3.65 18.02 9.47
N PRO A 135 -4.85 18.63 9.57
CA PRO A 135 -5.59 18.70 10.82
C PRO A 135 -5.93 17.31 11.38
N THR A 136 -5.80 17.12 12.69
CA THR A 136 -6.03 15.82 13.34
C THR A 136 -7.48 15.35 13.19
N ASP A 137 -8.45 16.27 13.18
CA ASP A 137 -9.86 15.97 12.94
C ASP A 137 -10.10 15.41 11.54
N VAL A 138 -9.34 15.84 10.52
CA VAL A 138 -9.40 15.24 9.17
C VAL A 138 -8.87 13.80 9.19
N LEU A 139 -7.79 13.53 9.93
CA LEU A 139 -7.26 12.16 10.06
C LEU A 139 -8.25 11.24 10.79
N ASP A 140 -8.78 11.70 11.93
CA ASP A 140 -9.72 10.94 12.74
C ASP A 140 -11.02 10.67 11.98
N GLU A 141 -11.56 11.69 11.31
CA GLU A 141 -12.78 11.55 10.52
C GLU A 141 -12.58 10.66 9.29
N MET A 142 -11.36 10.58 8.74
CA MET A 142 -11.04 9.69 7.63
C MET A 142 -11.10 8.22 8.09
N ILE A 143 -10.52 7.90 9.25
CA ILE A 143 -10.63 6.57 9.86
C ILE A 143 -12.09 6.24 10.16
N GLU A 144 -12.81 7.16 10.80
CA GLU A 144 -14.22 6.95 11.16
C GLU A 144 -15.14 6.87 9.94
N GLY A 145 -14.86 7.60 8.85
CA GLY A 145 -15.59 7.48 7.59
C GLY A 145 -15.47 6.10 6.96
N VAL A 146 -14.25 5.57 6.90
CA VAL A 146 -14.00 4.21 6.41
C VAL A 146 -14.67 3.17 7.32
N ARG A 147 -14.61 3.36 8.65
CA ARG A 147 -15.32 2.51 9.60
C ARG A 147 -16.83 2.55 9.36
N ARG A 148 -17.44 3.74 9.29
CA ARG A 148 -18.88 3.93 9.03
C ARG A 148 -19.32 3.20 7.78
N PHE A 149 -18.57 3.29 6.68
CA PHE A 149 -18.88 2.54 5.46
C PHE A 149 -18.87 1.02 5.71
N ASN A 150 -17.82 0.47 6.34
CA ASN A 150 -17.68 -0.97 6.54
C ASN A 150 -18.69 -1.56 7.54
N GLU A 151 -19.17 -0.75 8.49
CA GLU A 151 -20.21 -1.11 9.46
C GLU A 151 -21.65 -1.00 8.92
N GLN A 152 -21.86 -0.52 7.70
CA GLN A 152 -23.18 -0.50 7.08
C GLN A 152 -23.69 -1.92 6.74
N PRO A 153 -25.03 -2.09 6.61
CA PRO A 153 -25.62 -3.32 6.11
C PRO A 153 -25.05 -3.71 4.74
N ASN A 154 -24.96 -5.03 4.50
CA ASN A 154 -24.39 -5.56 3.26
C ASN A 154 -25.10 -5.01 2.01
N GLU A 155 -26.41 -4.76 2.08
CA GLU A 155 -27.22 -4.21 0.97
C GLU A 155 -26.72 -2.84 0.49
N VAL A 156 -26.05 -2.08 1.36
CA VAL A 156 -25.44 -0.80 1.01
C VAL A 156 -24.05 -1.02 0.42
N LYS A 157 -23.19 -1.77 1.13
CA LYS A 157 -21.81 -2.04 0.72
C LYS A 157 -21.71 -2.81 -0.60
N SER A 158 -22.60 -3.78 -0.82
CA SER A 158 -22.60 -4.65 -2.00
C SER A 158 -22.83 -3.90 -3.32
N LYS A 159 -23.35 -2.66 -3.26
CA LYS A 159 -23.50 -1.78 -4.44
C LYS A 159 -22.15 -1.37 -5.03
N TYR A 160 -21.12 -1.30 -4.19
CA TYR A 160 -19.75 -1.00 -4.58
C TYR A 160 -18.94 -2.28 -4.82
N TYR A 161 -19.52 -3.47 -4.55
CA TYR A 161 -18.79 -4.72 -4.65
C TYR A 161 -18.53 -5.11 -6.11
N THR A 162 -17.27 -5.11 -6.50
CA THR A 162 -16.87 -5.46 -7.86
C THR A 162 -15.43 -5.98 -7.93
N ARG A 163 -15.17 -6.76 -8.98
CA ARG A 163 -13.81 -7.16 -9.40
C ARG A 163 -13.41 -6.52 -10.74
N ASP A 164 -14.25 -5.64 -11.27
CA ASP A 164 -13.96 -4.83 -12.45
C ASP A 164 -12.98 -3.70 -12.09
N LEU A 165 -11.71 -3.87 -12.47
CA LEU A 165 -10.64 -2.92 -12.19
C LEU A 165 -10.73 -1.64 -13.04
N THR A 166 -11.70 -1.53 -13.96
CA THR A 166 -11.94 -0.29 -14.71
C THR A 166 -12.78 0.72 -13.92
N LYS A 167 -13.37 0.29 -12.80
CA LYS A 167 -14.16 1.16 -11.92
C LYS A 167 -13.25 1.99 -11.03
N LYS A 168 -13.64 3.25 -10.82
CA LYS A 168 -12.92 4.18 -9.93
C LYS A 168 -13.22 3.96 -8.45
N VAL A 169 -14.37 3.38 -8.12
CA VAL A 169 -14.74 3.00 -6.75
C VAL A 169 -14.98 1.50 -6.72
N VAL A 170 -14.22 0.79 -5.89
CA VAL A 170 -14.26 -0.67 -5.80
C VAL A 170 -14.26 -1.08 -4.35
N TYR A 171 -15.31 -1.77 -3.90
CA TYR A 171 -15.29 -2.53 -2.65
C TYR A 171 -15.06 -4.01 -2.98
N ASN A 172 -14.12 -4.67 -2.29
CA ASN A 172 -14.00 -6.13 -2.30
C ASN A 172 -13.10 -6.60 -1.16
N SER A 173 -13.05 -7.93 -0.98
CA SER A 173 -11.98 -8.57 -0.21
C SER A 173 -10.97 -9.13 -1.20
N ASN A 174 -9.74 -8.63 -1.11
CA ASN A 174 -8.58 -9.04 -1.91
C ASN A 174 -8.81 -8.87 -3.42
N PHE A 175 -8.14 -7.88 -4.03
CA PHE A 175 -8.22 -7.64 -5.48
C PHE A 175 -7.70 -8.85 -6.29
N ASP A 176 -6.78 -9.62 -5.71
CA ASP A 176 -6.10 -10.79 -6.24
C ASP A 176 -6.68 -12.13 -5.75
N LEU A 177 -7.91 -12.15 -5.21
CA LEU A 177 -8.55 -13.33 -4.57
C LEU A 177 -8.32 -14.67 -5.30
N TYR A 178 -8.42 -14.67 -6.63
CA TYR A 178 -8.31 -15.87 -7.47
C TYR A 178 -6.87 -16.24 -7.88
N GLN A 179 -5.90 -15.35 -7.61
CA GLN A 179 -4.49 -15.52 -7.98
C GLN A 179 -3.64 -15.81 -6.74
N ALA A 180 -3.95 -15.16 -5.61
CA ALA A 180 -3.18 -15.29 -4.38
C ALA A 180 -3.24 -16.73 -3.83
N PRO A 181 -2.14 -17.25 -3.25
CA PRO A 181 -2.11 -18.58 -2.62
C PRO A 181 -2.95 -18.64 -1.34
N ALA A 182 -3.05 -17.53 -0.62
CA ALA A 182 -3.92 -17.33 0.55
C ALA A 182 -4.62 -15.97 0.46
N THR A 183 -5.81 -15.90 1.04
CA THR A 183 -6.63 -14.68 1.11
C THR A 183 -6.29 -13.93 2.38
N ASN A 184 -6.08 -12.61 2.30
CA ASN A 184 -5.88 -11.81 3.50
C ASN A 184 -7.19 -11.57 4.25
N TRP A 185 -7.12 -11.54 5.58
CA TRP A 185 -8.24 -11.22 6.46
C TRP A 185 -8.51 -9.71 6.49
N ARG A 186 -8.98 -9.16 5.37
CA ARG A 186 -9.35 -7.76 5.21
C ARG A 186 -10.43 -7.55 4.17
N ASP A 187 -11.15 -6.45 4.33
CA ASP A 187 -11.95 -5.81 3.29
C ASP A 187 -11.27 -4.51 2.85
N THR A 188 -11.56 -4.07 1.63
CA THR A 188 -10.99 -2.83 1.10
C THR A 188 -12.00 -2.11 0.24
N ILE A 189 -12.20 -0.83 0.54
CA ILE A 189 -12.78 0.09 -0.44
C ILE A 189 -11.66 0.93 -1.04
N PHE A 190 -11.58 0.91 -2.36
CA PHE A 190 -10.54 1.52 -3.16
C PHE A 190 -11.11 2.64 -4.00
N PHE A 191 -10.39 3.76 -4.06
CA PHE A 191 -10.76 4.94 -4.83
C PHE A 191 -9.62 5.37 -5.77
N ILE A 192 -9.95 5.68 -7.03
CA ILE A 192 -9.05 6.35 -7.97
C ILE A 192 -9.45 7.82 -8.03
N MET A 193 -8.73 8.68 -7.32
CA MET A 193 -9.07 10.09 -7.13
C MET A 193 -8.49 11.01 -8.22
N ALA A 194 -7.37 10.61 -8.82
CA ALA A 194 -6.68 11.33 -9.88
C ALA A 194 -6.07 10.35 -10.90
N PRO A 195 -5.81 10.76 -12.15
CA PRO A 195 -5.88 12.12 -12.68
C PRO A 195 -7.30 12.59 -13.03
N ASP A 196 -8.22 11.65 -13.29
CA ASP A 196 -9.58 11.99 -13.69
C ASP A 196 -10.47 12.24 -12.47
N HIS A 197 -11.12 13.40 -12.40
CA HIS A 197 -12.06 13.72 -11.34
C HIS A 197 -13.15 12.63 -11.17
N LEU A 198 -13.38 12.26 -9.92
CA LEU A 198 -14.42 11.33 -9.52
C LEU A 198 -15.69 12.13 -9.21
N ASN A 199 -16.85 11.72 -9.74
CA ASN A 199 -18.11 12.36 -9.43
C ASN A 199 -18.49 12.07 -7.97
N PRO A 200 -18.74 13.09 -7.11
CA PRO A 200 -19.08 12.85 -5.71
C PRO A 200 -20.21 11.84 -5.47
N GLU A 201 -21.17 11.74 -6.38
CA GLU A 201 -22.28 10.78 -6.27
C GLU A 201 -21.87 9.31 -6.48
N GLU A 202 -20.67 9.07 -7.03
CA GLU A 202 -20.11 7.73 -7.14
C GLU A 202 -19.47 7.23 -5.83
N LEU A 203 -19.22 8.10 -4.84
CA LEU A 203 -18.70 7.68 -3.53
C LEU A 203 -19.83 7.28 -2.56
N PRO A 204 -19.55 6.35 -1.62
CA PRO A 204 -20.45 6.08 -0.51
C PRO A 204 -20.69 7.33 0.34
N GLU A 205 -21.95 7.65 0.58
CA GLU A 205 -22.37 8.80 1.40
C GLU A 205 -21.68 8.80 2.78
N ALA A 206 -21.45 7.62 3.37
CA ALA A 206 -20.84 7.46 4.68
C ALA A 206 -19.42 8.03 4.83
N CYS A 207 -18.67 8.17 3.72
CA CYS A 207 -17.30 8.67 3.72
C CYS A 207 -17.00 9.68 2.60
N ARG A 208 -18.01 10.08 1.82
CA ARG A 208 -17.86 10.92 0.61
C ARG A 208 -17.07 12.20 0.86
N ASP A 209 -17.53 13.02 1.81
CA ASP A 209 -16.99 14.36 2.01
C ASP A 209 -15.55 14.30 2.54
N ILE A 210 -15.30 13.41 3.51
CA ILE A 210 -13.98 13.26 4.10
C ILE A 210 -12.97 12.66 3.12
N ILE A 211 -13.38 11.76 2.22
CA ILE A 211 -12.49 11.24 1.18
C ILE A 211 -11.97 12.38 0.30
N PHE A 212 -12.82 13.33 -0.10
CA PHE A 212 -12.37 14.49 -0.87
C PHE A 212 -11.48 15.44 -0.08
N ASP A 213 -11.83 15.71 1.18
CA ASP A 213 -11.07 16.64 2.00
C ASP A 213 -9.67 16.09 2.33
N TYR A 214 -9.62 14.83 2.78
CA TYR A 214 -8.38 14.10 3.00
C TYR A 214 -7.53 14.01 1.72
N SER A 215 -8.15 13.75 0.56
CA SER A 215 -7.45 13.68 -0.73
C SER A 215 -6.69 14.96 -1.06
N LYS A 216 -7.26 16.15 -0.79
CA LYS A 216 -6.57 17.42 -1.04
C LYS A 216 -5.31 17.54 -0.17
N HIS A 217 -5.45 17.25 1.12
CA HIS A 217 -4.36 17.31 2.07
C HIS A 217 -3.21 16.37 1.73
N ILE A 218 -3.50 15.11 1.36
CA ILE A 218 -2.45 14.15 0.99
C ILE A 218 -1.83 14.45 -0.38
N THR A 219 -2.57 15.07 -1.32
CA THR A 219 -1.99 15.52 -2.60
C THR A 219 -0.96 16.63 -2.36
N GLU A 220 -1.28 17.59 -1.50
CA GLU A 220 -0.35 18.66 -1.11
C GLU A 220 0.85 18.09 -0.35
N LEU A 221 0.63 17.19 0.61
CA LEU A 221 1.70 16.55 1.38
C LEU A 221 2.60 15.69 0.49
N GLY A 222 2.03 14.86 -0.39
CA GLY A 222 2.78 14.04 -1.35
C GLY A 222 3.63 14.90 -2.27
N SER A 223 3.09 16.04 -2.71
CA SER A 223 3.83 17.06 -3.44
C SER A 223 5.04 17.61 -2.68
N ILE A 224 4.89 17.92 -1.39
CA ILE A 224 5.99 18.39 -0.53
C ILE A 224 7.06 17.29 -0.36
N LEU A 225 6.63 16.05 -0.11
CA LEU A 225 7.55 14.93 0.08
C LEU A 225 8.36 14.64 -1.19
N LEU A 226 7.75 14.70 -2.37
CA LEU A 226 8.46 14.56 -3.65
C LEU A 226 9.49 15.68 -3.89
N GLU A 227 9.22 16.91 -3.43
CA GLU A 227 10.21 18.00 -3.47
C GLU A 227 11.41 17.72 -2.56
N LEU A 228 11.13 17.35 -1.30
CA LEU A 228 12.17 17.04 -0.31
C LEU A 228 13.04 15.86 -0.76
N ILE A 229 12.43 14.82 -1.35
CA ILE A 229 13.16 13.69 -1.95
C ILE A 229 14.00 14.17 -3.14
N SER A 230 13.44 14.99 -4.03
CA SER A 230 14.18 15.52 -5.19
C SER A 230 15.43 16.30 -4.74
N GLU A 231 15.30 17.17 -3.74
CA GLU A 231 16.43 17.91 -3.18
C GLU A 231 17.43 16.99 -2.46
N GLY A 232 16.94 15.97 -1.75
CA GLY A 232 17.79 14.96 -1.12
C GLY A 232 18.63 14.17 -2.11
N LEU A 233 18.15 14.01 -3.34
CA LEU A 233 18.90 13.41 -4.45
C LEU A 233 19.85 14.41 -5.16
N GLY A 234 19.91 15.67 -4.70
CA GLY A 234 20.70 16.74 -5.32
C GLY A 234 20.07 17.29 -6.61
N LEU A 235 18.78 17.08 -6.81
CA LEU A 235 18.03 17.53 -7.99
C LEU A 235 17.27 18.83 -7.69
N LYS A 236 16.66 19.43 -8.72
CA LYS A 236 15.74 20.54 -8.53
C LYS A 236 14.52 20.08 -7.71
N PRO A 237 13.95 20.92 -6.83
CA PRO A 237 12.76 20.55 -6.05
C PRO A 237 11.61 20.01 -6.92
N SER A 238 11.40 20.59 -8.11
CA SER A 238 10.34 20.17 -9.03
C SER A 238 10.59 18.85 -9.76
N HIS A 239 11.78 18.24 -9.67
CA HIS A 239 12.21 17.19 -10.59
C HIS A 239 11.24 16.02 -10.69
N LEU A 240 10.84 15.43 -9.57
CA LEU A 240 9.90 14.29 -9.57
C LEU A 240 8.48 14.72 -9.99
N LYS A 241 8.06 15.95 -9.68
CA LYS A 241 6.78 16.48 -10.18
C LYS A 241 6.79 16.68 -11.69
N ASP A 242 7.87 17.21 -12.23
CA ASP A 242 8.07 17.40 -13.68
C ASP A 242 8.13 16.05 -14.45
N MET A 243 8.29 14.93 -13.73
CA MET A 243 8.19 13.56 -14.24
C MET A 243 6.79 12.95 -14.07
N ASP A 244 5.79 13.75 -13.73
CA ASP A 244 4.40 13.35 -13.48
C ASP A 244 4.24 12.40 -12.27
N CYS A 245 5.21 12.29 -11.36
CA CYS A 245 5.14 11.39 -10.20
C CYS A 245 4.03 11.76 -9.19
N ALA A 246 3.45 12.96 -9.29
CA ALA A 246 2.41 13.48 -8.42
C ALA A 246 1.00 13.48 -9.04
N GLU A 247 0.85 13.02 -10.30
CA GLU A 247 -0.42 13.14 -11.04
C GLU A 247 -1.46 12.06 -10.66
N GLY A 248 -0.98 10.91 -10.16
CA GLY A 248 -1.83 9.81 -9.73
C GLY A 248 -2.15 9.87 -8.24
N LEU A 249 -3.42 9.64 -7.88
CA LEU A 249 -3.83 9.45 -6.49
C LEU A 249 -4.83 8.31 -6.41
N SER A 250 -4.48 7.31 -5.61
CA SER A 250 -5.39 6.24 -5.22
C SER A 250 -5.43 6.10 -3.70
N LEU A 251 -6.58 5.69 -3.19
CA LEU A 251 -6.80 5.44 -1.77
C LEU A 251 -7.21 3.99 -1.59
N ALA A 252 -6.41 3.24 -0.83
CA ALA A 252 -6.77 1.90 -0.38
C ALA A 252 -7.22 1.97 1.08
N CYS A 253 -8.53 1.99 1.31
CA CYS A 253 -9.10 2.07 2.64
C CYS A 253 -9.35 0.65 3.16
N HIS A 254 -8.37 0.11 3.88
CA HIS A 254 -8.44 -1.24 4.45
C HIS A 254 -9.27 -1.27 5.73
N TYR A 255 -10.04 -2.33 5.89
CA TYR A 255 -10.77 -2.63 7.11
C TYR A 255 -10.43 -4.06 7.54
N TYR A 256 -9.98 -4.22 8.79
CA TYR A 256 -9.50 -5.48 9.35
C TYR A 256 -10.44 -5.93 10.49
N PRO A 257 -11.49 -6.72 10.20
CA PRO A 257 -12.37 -7.25 11.24
C PRO A 257 -11.63 -8.12 12.24
N ALA A 258 -12.13 -8.23 13.47
CA ALA A 258 -11.59 -9.17 14.46
C ALA A 258 -11.53 -10.61 13.90
N CYS A 259 -10.38 -11.26 14.04
CA CYS A 259 -10.15 -12.62 13.56
C CYS A 259 -10.27 -13.63 14.72
N PRO A 260 -11.01 -14.74 14.57
CA PRO A 260 -11.10 -15.77 15.61
C PRO A 260 -9.84 -16.64 15.73
N GLU A 261 -9.01 -16.71 14.68
CA GLU A 261 -7.77 -17.51 14.62
C GLU A 261 -6.63 -16.65 14.01
N PRO A 262 -6.23 -15.54 14.67
CA PRO A 262 -5.29 -14.55 14.11
C PRO A 262 -3.90 -15.13 13.82
N GLU A 263 -3.51 -16.20 14.50
CA GLU A 263 -2.25 -16.92 14.27
C GLU A 263 -2.19 -17.69 12.95
N LEU A 264 -3.34 -17.88 12.28
CA LEU A 264 -3.44 -18.65 11.04
C LEU A 264 -3.56 -17.78 9.79
N THR A 265 -3.66 -16.46 9.92
CA THR A 265 -3.93 -15.55 8.79
C THR A 265 -3.25 -14.19 8.95
N LEU A 266 -3.17 -13.44 7.86
CA LEU A 266 -2.58 -12.09 7.83
C LEU A 266 -3.61 -11.07 7.35
N GLY A 267 -3.51 -9.85 7.88
CA GLY A 267 -4.25 -8.70 7.35
C GLY A 267 -3.70 -8.27 5.99
N ALA A 268 -2.39 -8.37 5.81
CA ALA A 268 -1.73 -8.24 4.52
C ALA A 268 -0.48 -9.14 4.47
N THR A 269 -0.37 -9.93 3.40
CA THR A 269 0.83 -10.71 3.06
C THR A 269 2.02 -9.80 2.79
N LYS A 270 3.22 -10.36 2.88
CA LYS A 270 4.46 -9.67 2.54
C LYS A 270 4.41 -9.12 1.10
N HIS A 271 4.59 -7.81 0.93
CA HIS A 271 4.63 -7.16 -0.37
C HIS A 271 5.49 -5.88 -0.35
N SER A 272 5.85 -5.37 -1.53
CA SER A 272 6.28 -4.00 -1.77
C SER A 272 5.17 -3.24 -2.50
N ASP A 273 5.17 -1.92 -2.41
CA ASP A 273 4.15 -1.07 -3.03
C ASP A 273 4.53 -0.70 -4.46
N ASN A 274 3.63 -0.99 -5.40
CA ASN A 274 3.72 -0.53 -6.80
C ASN A 274 3.28 0.94 -6.92
N ALA A 275 3.98 1.84 -6.26
CA ALA A 275 3.72 3.28 -6.24
C ALA A 275 5.04 4.08 -6.29
N PHE A 276 4.95 5.40 -6.41
CA PHE A 276 6.11 6.26 -6.14
C PHE A 276 6.30 6.44 -4.63
N LEU A 277 5.22 6.79 -3.94
CA LEU A 277 5.18 7.05 -2.53
C LEU A 277 3.83 6.57 -1.98
N THR A 278 3.85 5.96 -0.82
CA THR A 278 2.64 5.65 -0.05
C THR A 278 2.64 6.51 1.22
N ILE A 279 1.47 7.08 1.53
CA ILE A 279 1.20 7.84 2.75
C ILE A 279 0.12 7.07 3.51
N LEU A 280 0.51 6.38 4.57
CA LEU A 280 -0.35 5.49 5.33
C LEU A 280 -0.79 6.16 6.63
N LEU A 281 -2.11 6.27 6.80
CA LEU A 281 -2.77 6.62 8.05
C LEU A 281 -3.20 5.33 8.76
N GLN A 282 -2.77 5.15 10.00
CA GLN A 282 -3.14 4.01 10.84
C GLN A 282 -4.18 4.41 11.89
N ASP A 283 -4.97 3.44 12.33
CA ASP A 283 -5.72 3.57 13.59
C ASP A 283 -4.79 3.46 14.81
N GLN A 284 -5.37 3.47 16.01
CA GLN A 284 -4.62 3.42 17.26
C GLN A 284 -4.34 2.00 17.77
N ILE A 285 -4.61 0.98 16.95
CA ILE A 285 -4.41 -0.44 17.30
C ILE A 285 -3.12 -0.95 16.67
N GLY A 286 -2.84 -0.53 15.43
CA GLY A 286 -1.60 -0.84 14.74
C GLY A 286 -1.66 -2.17 13.99
N GLY A 287 -0.62 -2.99 14.14
CA GLY A 287 -0.48 -4.26 13.42
C GLY A 287 0.41 -4.21 12.18
N LEU A 288 0.85 -3.00 11.78
CA LEU A 288 1.84 -2.80 10.72
C LEU A 288 3.21 -3.33 11.15
N GLN A 289 3.82 -4.10 10.26
CA GLN A 289 5.20 -4.53 10.38
C GLN A 289 5.95 -4.19 9.10
N VAL A 290 7.20 -3.77 9.25
CA VAL A 290 8.11 -3.49 8.13
C VAL A 290 9.31 -4.41 8.18
N LEU A 291 9.72 -4.92 7.03
CA LEU A 291 10.93 -5.74 6.91
C LEU A 291 12.16 -4.83 6.81
N TYR A 292 13.01 -4.87 7.82
CA TYR A 292 14.27 -4.12 7.88
C TYR A 292 15.41 -5.05 8.27
N GLN A 293 16.48 -5.09 7.47
CA GLN A 293 17.64 -5.99 7.70
C GLN A 293 17.23 -7.46 7.95
N ASN A 294 16.29 -7.98 7.15
CA ASN A 294 15.70 -9.32 7.27
C ASN A 294 14.98 -9.60 8.62
N GLN A 295 14.62 -8.56 9.36
CA GLN A 295 13.82 -8.64 10.58
C GLN A 295 12.51 -7.88 10.40
N TRP A 296 11.41 -8.45 10.87
CA TRP A 296 10.14 -7.75 10.93
C TRP A 296 10.10 -6.86 12.15
N ILE A 297 9.91 -5.56 11.93
CA ILE A 297 9.89 -4.52 12.94
C ILE A 297 8.46 -4.01 13.06
N ASP A 298 7.89 -4.07 14.26
CA ASP A 298 6.58 -3.49 14.55
C ASP A 298 6.64 -1.97 14.43
N VAL A 299 5.65 -1.38 13.78
CA VAL A 299 5.46 0.07 13.71
C VAL A 299 4.30 0.45 14.62
N PRO A 300 4.57 0.82 15.89
CA PRO A 300 3.50 1.15 16.82
C PRO A 300 2.77 2.41 16.34
N PRO A 301 1.43 2.43 16.41
CA PRO A 301 0.66 3.59 15.99
C PRO A 301 0.99 4.79 16.88
N MET A 302 1.13 5.96 16.26
CA MET A 302 1.36 7.22 16.95
C MET A 302 0.26 8.22 16.54
N PRO A 303 -0.49 8.79 17.50
CA PRO A 303 -1.56 9.74 17.22
C PRO A 303 -1.08 10.91 16.37
N GLY A 304 -1.82 11.23 15.30
CA GLY A 304 -1.49 12.33 14.40
C GLY A 304 -0.22 12.15 13.57
N SER A 305 0.30 10.92 13.48
CA SER A 305 1.43 10.60 12.60
C SER A 305 0.98 9.87 11.34
N LEU A 306 1.81 9.95 10.30
CA LEU A 306 1.66 9.20 9.07
C LEU A 306 2.90 8.33 8.85
N VAL A 307 2.72 7.12 8.34
CA VAL A 307 3.82 6.29 7.86
C VAL A 307 4.03 6.57 6.38
N ILE A 308 5.25 6.90 6.00
CA ILE A 308 5.64 7.13 4.62
C ILE A 308 6.50 5.97 4.16
N ASN A 309 6.25 5.45 2.96
CA ASN A 309 7.13 4.46 2.34
C ASN A 309 7.42 4.72 0.88
N ILE A 310 8.64 4.37 0.50
CA ILE A 310 9.13 4.47 -0.87
C ILE A 310 8.64 3.24 -1.65
N GLY A 311 7.98 3.48 -2.77
CA GLY A 311 7.47 2.41 -3.63
C GLY A 311 8.41 2.07 -4.79
N ASP A 312 8.09 0.97 -5.45
CA ASP A 312 8.91 0.36 -6.50
C ASP A 312 9.10 1.29 -7.71
N PHE A 313 8.13 2.14 -8.05
CA PHE A 313 8.24 3.07 -9.17
C PHE A 313 9.25 4.19 -8.89
N LEU A 314 9.29 4.71 -7.66
CA LEU A 314 10.28 5.71 -7.28
C LEU A 314 11.67 5.09 -7.21
N GLN A 315 11.80 3.90 -6.62
CA GLN A 315 13.08 3.18 -6.61
C GLN A 315 13.61 2.90 -8.02
N ALA A 316 12.74 2.49 -8.96
CA ALA A 316 13.11 2.28 -10.36
C ALA A 316 13.53 3.60 -11.04
N SER A 317 12.79 4.69 -10.81
CA SER A 317 13.06 6.02 -11.38
C SER A 317 14.41 6.57 -10.94
N ILE A 318 14.70 6.46 -9.63
CA ILE A 318 15.99 6.84 -9.04
C ILE A 318 17.10 5.96 -9.61
N THR A 319 16.93 4.64 -9.59
CA THR A 319 17.95 3.70 -10.10
C THR A 319 18.28 3.95 -11.57
N PHE A 320 17.28 4.24 -12.41
CA PHE A 320 17.50 4.59 -13.80
C PHE A 320 18.25 5.91 -13.96
N ALA A 321 17.85 6.96 -13.22
CA ALA A 321 18.52 8.26 -13.23
C ALA A 321 19.98 8.15 -12.78
N TYR A 322 20.25 7.43 -11.69
CA TYR A 322 21.60 7.18 -11.21
C TYR A 322 22.39 6.36 -12.23
N ASN A 323 21.91 5.21 -12.70
CA ASN A 323 22.65 4.40 -13.68
C ASN A 323 22.94 5.15 -14.99
N TYR A 324 22.02 6.01 -15.44
CA TYR A 324 22.26 6.91 -16.57
C TYR A 324 23.39 7.92 -16.29
N LEU A 325 23.42 8.52 -15.10
CA LEU A 325 24.49 9.43 -14.66
C LEU A 325 25.83 8.71 -14.39
N LEU A 326 25.79 7.50 -13.83
CA LEU A 326 26.94 6.62 -13.57
C LEU A 326 27.60 6.19 -14.88
N SER A 327 26.81 5.92 -15.93
CA SER A 327 27.33 5.62 -17.28
C SER A 327 28.18 6.76 -17.87
N ARG A 328 28.02 7.99 -17.35
CA ARG A 328 28.80 9.17 -17.76
C ARG A 328 29.90 9.59 -16.78
N HIS A 329 29.81 9.22 -15.49
CA HIS A 329 30.70 9.77 -14.44
C HIS A 329 31.27 8.77 -13.41
N GLY A 330 31.04 7.45 -13.54
CA GLY A 330 31.82 6.44 -12.81
C GLY A 330 31.72 6.43 -11.28
N LEU A 331 30.59 6.84 -10.70
CA LEU A 331 30.30 6.67 -9.27
C LEU A 331 29.58 5.31 -9.00
N CYS A 332 29.57 4.83 -7.76
CA CYS A 332 29.03 3.52 -7.38
C CYS A 332 28.04 3.66 -6.23
N GLY A 333 26.88 3.01 -6.32
CA GLY A 333 25.91 2.89 -5.22
C GLY A 333 24.52 2.52 -5.73
N LEU A 334 24.14 1.24 -5.64
CA LEU A 334 22.79 0.75 -5.90
C LEU A 334 21.91 0.99 -4.67
N PHE A 335 20.82 1.73 -4.83
CA PHE A 335 19.70 1.75 -3.88
C PHE A 335 18.93 0.43 -3.99
N SER A 336 19.24 -0.53 -3.12
CA SER A 336 18.40 -1.72 -2.92
C SER A 336 17.68 -1.56 -1.59
N LEU A 337 16.52 -0.93 -1.62
CA LEU A 337 15.61 -0.97 -0.48
C LEU A 337 14.89 -2.32 -0.51
N ASN A 338 15.14 -3.15 0.50
CA ASN A 338 14.40 -4.40 0.72
C ASN A 338 13.20 -4.13 1.64
N SER A 339 12.44 -3.08 1.36
CA SER A 339 11.26 -2.69 2.14
C SER A 339 10.07 -3.58 1.74
N CYS A 340 9.65 -4.45 2.66
CA CYS A 340 8.37 -5.15 2.55
C CYS A 340 7.47 -4.78 3.72
N ILE A 341 6.16 -4.76 3.46
CA ILE A 341 5.11 -4.54 4.46
C ILE A 341 4.39 -5.85 4.70
N SER A 342 4.04 -6.11 5.95
CA SER A 342 2.98 -7.04 6.33
C SER A 342 2.09 -6.37 7.38
N SER A 343 0.86 -6.83 7.46
CA SER A 343 -0.03 -6.46 8.56
C SER A 343 -0.46 -7.73 9.27
N SER A 344 -0.15 -7.81 10.56
CA SER A 344 -0.71 -8.83 11.44
C SER A 344 -2.19 -8.52 11.70
N THR A 345 -3.00 -9.56 11.90
CA THR A 345 -4.41 -9.41 12.28
C THR A 345 -4.48 -9.01 13.76
N THR A 346 -4.41 -7.71 14.02
CA THR A 346 -4.70 -7.17 15.35
C THR A 346 -6.10 -6.56 15.29
N ALA A 347 -7.00 -7.01 16.16
CA ALA A 347 -8.42 -6.69 16.11
C ALA A 347 -8.70 -5.20 16.34
N LEU A 348 -9.68 -4.66 15.60
CA LEU A 348 -10.43 -3.45 15.95
C LEU A 348 -11.17 -3.55 17.29
#